data_AF-A0A645HET0-F1
#
_entry.id   AF-A0A645HET0-F1
#
_cell.length_a   1.000
_cell.length_b   1.000
_cell.length_c   1.000
_cell.angle_alpha   90.00
_cell.angle_beta   90.00
_cell.angle_gamma   90.00
#
_symmetry.space_group_name_H-M   'P 1'
#
loop_
_entity.id
_entity.type
_entity.pdbx_description
1 polymer ?
#
loop_
_entity_poly.entity_id
_entity_poly.type
_entity_poly.pdbx_seq_one_letter_code
_entity_poly.pdbx_strand_id
1 'polypeptide(L)'
;MPFVRMCSNTIGTWMFSNAMGQYIPDNQSGYRLISARLMEKMFTSKLGGFEFEVEMILRCVIEKYKLGWVTISTIYGDEKSHIHPIPHVIRFFEVTSYSRKVVRQAKKKIKIE
;
A
#
# COMPACT_ATOMS: atom_id res chain seq x y z
N MET A 1 -12.99 13.50 -9.94
CA MET A 1 -12.81 13.34 -8.48
C MET A 1 -12.89 14.70 -7.78
N PRO A 2 -13.46 14.81 -6.57
CA PRO A 2 -13.38 16.02 -5.75
C PRO A 2 -11.93 16.39 -5.40
N PHE A 3 -11.59 17.68 -5.40
CA PHE A 3 -10.22 18.20 -5.18
C PHE A 3 -9.55 17.67 -3.90
N VAL A 4 -10.30 17.61 -2.79
CA VAL A 4 -9.82 17.10 -1.50
C VAL A 4 -9.34 15.64 -1.61
N ARG A 5 -10.07 14.79 -2.35
CA ARG A 5 -9.69 13.38 -2.54
C ARG A 5 -8.43 13.23 -3.39
N MET A 6 -8.24 14.13 -4.35
CA MET A 6 -7.04 14.14 -5.19
C MET A 6 -5.79 14.48 -4.38
N CYS A 7 -5.89 15.45 -3.46
CA CYS A 7 -4.80 15.80 -2.54
C CYS A 7 -4.47 14.65 -1.57
N SER A 8 -5.49 14.04 -0.94
CA SER A 8 -5.29 12.89 -0.04
C SER A 8 -4.64 11.70 -0.76
N ASN A 9 -5.09 11.38 -1.97
CA ASN A 9 -4.49 10.31 -2.77
C ASN A 9 -3.05 10.64 -3.16
N THR A 10 -2.78 11.88 -3.60
CA THR A 10 -1.44 12.30 -4.00
C THR A 10 -0.45 12.23 -2.83
N ILE A 11 -0.85 12.72 -1.66
CA ILE A 11 -0.03 12.65 -0.44
C ILE A 11 0.15 11.19 0.00
N GLY A 12 -0.92 10.39 -0.05
CA GLY A 12 -0.88 8.97 0.27
C GLY A 12 0.08 8.18 -0.63
N THR A 13 -0.07 8.33 -1.93
CA THR A 13 0.81 7.75 -2.96
C THR A 13 2.27 8.16 -2.71
N TRP A 14 2.53 9.44 -2.45
CA TRP A 14 3.89 9.92 -2.20
C TRP A 14 4.50 9.31 -0.93
N MET A 15 3.77 9.36 0.19
CA MET A 15 4.21 8.81 1.47
C MET A 15 4.51 7.31 1.37
N PHE A 16 3.61 6.56 0.74
CA PHE A 16 3.76 5.12 0.61
C PHE A 16 4.86 4.73 -0.37
N SER A 17 4.96 5.42 -1.52
CA SER A 17 6.07 5.24 -2.45
C SER A 17 7.42 5.51 -1.79
N ASN A 18 7.51 6.59 -1.00
CA ASN A 18 8.72 6.90 -0.24
C ASN A 18 9.07 5.82 0.79
N ALA A 19 8.06 5.27 1.49
CA ALA A 19 8.26 4.18 2.45
C ALA A 19 8.71 2.88 1.77
N MET A 20 8.16 2.55 0.60
CA MET A 20 8.54 1.37 -0.19
C MET A 20 9.88 1.54 -0.92
N GLY A 21 10.36 2.78 -1.08
CA GLY A 21 11.58 3.10 -1.82
C GLY A 21 11.45 2.88 -3.33
N GLN A 22 10.21 2.80 -3.84
CA GLN A 22 9.87 2.71 -5.26
C GLN A 22 8.48 3.32 -5.49
N TYR A 23 8.18 3.71 -6.72
CA TYR A 23 6.90 4.32 -7.04
C TYR A 23 5.76 3.30 -6.95
N ILE A 24 4.75 3.61 -6.13
CA ILE A 24 3.53 2.83 -5.94
C ILE A 24 2.36 3.72 -6.36
N PRO A 25 1.91 3.66 -7.63
CA PRO A 25 0.87 4.54 -8.16
C PRO A 25 -0.47 4.39 -7.44
N ASP A 26 -0.81 3.19 -6.96
CA ASP A 26 -2.05 2.92 -6.25
C ASP A 26 -1.84 1.84 -5.18
N ASN A 27 -2.32 2.07 -3.96
CA ASN A 27 -2.31 1.07 -2.88
C ASN A 27 -3.71 0.75 -2.34
N GLN A 28 -4.75 1.39 -2.89
CA GLN A 28 -6.16 1.32 -2.47
C GLN A 28 -7.07 0.64 -3.50
N SER A 29 -6.54 0.23 -4.67
CA SER A 29 -7.31 -0.56 -5.62
C SER A 29 -7.64 -1.95 -5.06
N GLY A 30 -8.93 -2.28 -5.03
CA GLY A 30 -9.42 -3.64 -4.77
C GLY A 30 -9.22 -4.61 -5.95
N TYR A 31 -8.94 -4.11 -7.15
CA TYR A 31 -8.67 -4.95 -8.33
C TYR A 31 -7.21 -5.39 -8.33
N ARG A 32 -6.97 -6.67 -8.00
CA ARG A 32 -5.61 -7.24 -7.92
C ARG A 32 -5.58 -8.65 -8.48
N LEU A 33 -4.57 -8.94 -9.29
CA LEU A 33 -4.18 -10.31 -9.62
C LEU A 33 -3.07 -10.74 -8.64
N ILE A 34 -3.31 -11.81 -7.90
CA ILE A 34 -2.41 -12.27 -6.83
C ILE A 34 -1.98 -13.70 -7.10
N SER A 35 -0.68 -13.96 -7.06
CA SER A 35 -0.15 -15.32 -7.15
C SER A 35 -0.50 -16.13 -5.89
N ALA A 36 -0.75 -17.43 -6.05
CA ALA A 36 -0.98 -18.35 -4.92
C ALA A 36 0.14 -18.26 -3.87
N ARG A 37 1.41 -18.20 -4.32
CA ARG A 37 2.59 -18.06 -3.45
C ARG A 37 2.53 -16.83 -2.53
N LEU A 38 2.07 -15.68 -3.04
CA LEU A 38 1.89 -14.48 -2.22
C LEU A 38 0.76 -14.70 -1.21
N MET A 39 -0.37 -15.28 -1.63
CA MET A 39 -1.50 -15.52 -0.76
C MET A 39 -1.16 -16.47 0.40
N GLU A 40 -0.37 -17.50 0.14
CA GLU A 40 0.15 -18.41 1.17
C GLU A 40 0.93 -17.66 2.27
N LYS A 41 1.74 -16.67 1.89
CA LYS A 41 2.45 -15.81 2.86
C LYS A 41 1.50 -14.96 3.67
N MET A 42 0.41 -14.50 3.05
CA MET A 42 -0.58 -13.63 3.68
C MET A 42 -1.43 -14.33 4.74
N PHE A 43 -1.52 -15.67 4.77
CA PHE A 43 -2.23 -16.39 5.86
C PHE A 43 -1.65 -16.12 7.26
N THR A 44 -0.40 -15.69 7.34
CA THR A 44 0.25 -15.32 8.60
C THR A 44 0.02 -13.86 8.99
N SER A 45 -0.61 -13.06 8.12
CA SER A 45 -0.93 -11.67 8.41
C SER A 45 -1.97 -11.58 9.52
N LYS A 46 -1.76 -10.60 10.41
CA LYS A 46 -2.73 -10.22 11.45
C LYS A 46 -3.48 -8.93 11.09
N LEU A 47 -3.18 -8.35 9.93
CA LEU A 47 -3.78 -7.12 9.44
C LEU A 47 -5.03 -7.47 8.63
N GLY A 48 -6.07 -6.66 8.78
CA GLY A 48 -7.32 -6.79 8.04
C GLY A 48 -7.62 -5.50 7.26
N GLY A 49 -8.64 -5.54 6.41
CA GLY A 49 -9.09 -4.37 5.66
C GLY A 49 -7.98 -3.71 4.83
N PHE A 50 -7.89 -2.38 4.90
CA PHE A 50 -6.91 -1.60 4.14
C PHE A 50 -5.46 -1.95 4.50
N GLU A 51 -5.20 -2.21 5.78
CA GLU A 51 -3.86 -2.54 6.27
C GLU A 51 -3.34 -3.85 5.65
N PHE A 52 -4.22 -4.81 5.38
CA PHE A 52 -3.87 -6.07 4.70
C PHE A 52 -3.40 -5.81 3.26
N GLU A 53 -4.13 -4.99 2.51
CA GLU A 53 -3.79 -4.66 1.11
C GLU A 53 -2.42 -3.98 0.98
N VAL A 54 -2.10 -3.12 1.95
CA VAL A 54 -0.81 -2.43 2.04
C VAL A 54 0.31 -3.43 2.37
N GLU A 55 0.06 -4.39 3.28
CA GLU A 55 1.03 -5.44 3.61
C GLU A 55 1.35 -6.32 2.38
N MET A 56 0.37 -6.63 1.53
CA MET A 56 0.61 -7.41 0.30
C MET A 56 1.66 -6.74 -0.58
N ILE A 57 1.56 -5.43 -0.79
CA ILE A 57 2.53 -4.66 -1.60
C ILE A 57 3.89 -4.67 -0.90
N LEU A 58 3.92 -4.43 0.42
CA LEU A 58 5.14 -4.48 1.20
C LEU A 58 5.86 -5.82 1.01
N ARG A 59 5.16 -6.96 1.15
CA ARG A 59 5.72 -8.30 0.95
C ARG A 59 6.27 -8.49 -0.44
N CYS A 60 5.57 -8.02 -1.47
CA CYS A 60 6.10 -8.05 -2.83
C CYS A 60 7.45 -7.34 -2.94
N VAL A 61 7.59 -6.17 -2.30
CA VAL A 61 8.84 -5.39 -2.31
C VAL A 61 9.95 -6.08 -1.54
N ILE A 62 9.69 -6.53 -0.29
CA ILE A 62 10.74 -7.07 0.58
C ILE A 62 11.18 -8.48 0.16
N GLU A 63 10.26 -9.30 -0.35
CA GLU A 63 10.52 -10.67 -0.80
C GLU A 63 10.79 -10.74 -2.32
N LYS A 64 10.92 -9.58 -2.99
CA LYS A 64 11.28 -9.45 -4.42
C LYS A 64 10.34 -10.22 -5.37
N TYR A 65 9.04 -10.18 -5.12
CA TYR A 65 8.05 -10.65 -6.09
C TYR A 65 7.99 -9.70 -7.30
N LYS A 66 7.52 -10.23 -8.43
CA LYS A 66 7.13 -9.38 -9.56
C LYS A 66 5.92 -8.55 -9.15
N LEU A 67 6.07 -7.23 -9.21
CA LEU A 67 5.03 -6.24 -8.95
C LEU A 67 4.85 -5.40 -10.21
N GLY A 68 3.61 -5.25 -10.67
CA GLY A 68 3.27 -4.51 -11.88
C GLY A 68 1.97 -3.74 -11.71
N TRP A 69 1.76 -2.76 -12.59
CA TRP A 69 0.64 -1.83 -12.55
C TRP A 69 -0.06 -1.83 -13.90
N VAL A 70 -1.38 -1.94 -13.88
CA VAL A 70 -2.21 -1.90 -15.09
C VAL A 70 -3.20 -0.76 -14.94
N THR A 71 -3.25 0.12 -15.94
CA THR A 71 -4.23 1.21 -15.97
C THR A 71 -5.62 0.61 -16.15
N ILE A 72 -6.54 0.98 -15.26
CA ILE A 72 -7.96 0.63 -15.35
C ILE A 72 -8.80 1.90 -15.55
N SER A 73 -9.93 1.76 -16.22
CA SER A 73 -10.89 2.86 -16.35
C SER A 73 -11.58 3.12 -15.01
N THR A 74 -11.56 4.38 -14.56
CA THR A 74 -12.28 4.79 -13.36
C THR A 74 -13.71 5.18 -13.73
N ILE A 75 -14.66 4.28 -13.50
CA ILE A 75 -16.09 4.51 -13.75
C ILE A 75 -16.75 4.85 -12.41
N TYR A 76 -17.33 6.04 -12.30
CA TYR A 76 -18.06 6.49 -11.11
C TYR A 76 -19.57 6.39 -11.36
N GLY A 77 -20.29 5.70 -10.47
CA GLY A 77 -21.75 5.73 -10.38
C GLY A 77 -22.24 6.53 -9.16
N ASP A 78 -23.47 6.28 -8.70
CA ASP A 78 -24.08 6.95 -7.55
C ASP A 78 -23.59 6.46 -6.17
N GLU A 79 -22.55 5.62 -6.16
CA GLU A 79 -21.93 5.01 -4.99
C GLU A 79 -21.35 6.06 -4.02
N LYS A 80 -21.74 6.01 -2.73
CA LYS A 80 -21.20 6.91 -1.69
C LYS A 80 -19.94 6.31 -1.05
N SER A 81 -18.89 7.14 -0.91
CA SER A 81 -17.64 6.77 -0.23
C SER A 81 -17.85 6.58 1.28
N HIS A 82 -17.46 5.42 1.80
CA HIS A 82 -17.55 5.07 3.23
C HIS A 82 -16.30 5.49 4.05
N ILE A 83 -15.33 6.13 3.41
CA ILE A 83 -14.07 6.56 4.03
C ILE A 83 -14.31 7.77 4.95
N HIS A 84 -13.91 7.63 6.22
CA HIS A 84 -13.90 8.71 7.20
C HIS A 84 -12.55 9.45 7.16
N PRO A 85 -12.49 10.72 6.73
CA PRO A 85 -11.24 11.35 6.31
C PRO A 85 -10.20 11.55 7.43
N ILE A 86 -10.61 11.82 8.68
CA ILE A 86 -9.67 12.18 9.75
C ILE A 86 -8.98 10.94 10.39
N PRO A 87 -9.71 9.87 10.81
CA PRO A 87 -9.07 8.70 11.40
C PRO A 87 -8.15 7.95 10.43
N HIS A 88 -8.50 7.95 9.14
CA HIS A 88 -7.70 7.31 8.10
C HIS A 88 -6.33 7.96 7.92
N VAL A 89 -6.25 9.31 8.01
CA VAL A 89 -4.97 10.02 7.87
C VAL A 89 -4.00 9.67 9.00
N ILE A 90 -4.49 9.54 10.24
CA ILE A 90 -3.66 9.19 11.40
C ILE A 90 -3.10 7.77 11.26
N ARG A 91 -3.96 6.78 11.00
CA ARG A 91 -3.53 5.39 10.77
C ARG A 91 -2.55 5.27 9.60
N PHE A 92 -2.79 6.04 8.54
CA PHE A 92 -1.90 6.05 7.39
C PHE A 92 -0.50 6.56 7.73
N PHE A 93 -0.40 7.56 8.60
CA PHE A 93 0.89 8.06 9.12
C PHE A 93 1.63 7.02 9.96
N GLU A 94 0.92 6.29 10.82
CA GLU A 94 1.48 5.23 11.66
C GLU A 94 2.04 4.08 10.81
N VAL A 95 1.25 3.58 9.85
CA VAL A 95 1.64 2.51 8.92
C VAL A 95 2.85 2.92 8.08
N THR A 96 2.87 4.16 7.59
CA THR A 96 3.99 4.69 6.80
C THR A 96 5.28 4.73 7.63
N SER A 97 5.20 5.20 8.87
CA SER A 97 6.35 5.31 9.78
C SER A 97 6.91 3.95 10.18
N TYR A 98 6.02 2.98 10.46
CA TYR A 98 6.39 1.59 10.73
C TYR A 98 7.09 0.97 9.51
N SER A 99 6.48 1.08 8.33
CA SER A 99 7.01 0.54 7.07
C SER A 99 8.43 1.07 6.78
N ARG A 100 8.67 2.37 6.98
CA ARG A 100 9.98 2.99 6.78
C ARG A 100 11.05 2.41 7.73
N LYS A 101 10.70 2.11 8.99
CA LYS A 101 11.63 1.48 9.95
C LYS A 101 12.02 0.07 9.51
N VAL A 102 11.04 -0.75 9.12
CA VAL A 102 11.25 -2.13 8.66
C VAL A 102 12.14 -2.15 7.42
N VAL A 103 11.84 -1.33 6.41
CA VAL A 103 12.62 -1.26 5.16
C VAL A 103 14.06 -0.83 5.43
N ARG A 104 14.29 0.14 6.32
CA ARG A 104 15.66 0.56 6.71
C ARG A 104 16.44 -0.55 7.40
N GLN A 105 15.81 -1.32 8.29
CA GLN A 105 16.44 -2.42 8.99
C GLN A 105 16.81 -3.56 8.03
N ALA A 106 15.89 -3.92 7.12
CA ALA A 106 16.15 -4.91 6.09
C ALA A 106 17.32 -4.50 5.17
N LYS A 107 17.34 -3.24 4.71
CA LYS A 107 18.45 -2.70 3.90
C LYS A 107 19.79 -2.64 4.66
N LYS A 108 19.78 -2.39 5.96
CA LYS A 108 21.01 -2.45 6.79
C LYS A 108 21.54 -3.88 6.91
N LYS A 109 20.66 -4.86 7.08
CA LYS A 109 21.04 -6.28 7.21
C LYS A 109 21.68 -6.82 5.91
N ILE A 110 21.13 -6.44 4.76
CA ILE A 110 21.65 -6.79 3.42
C ILE A 110 23.02 -6.16 3.12
N LYS A 111 23.42 -5.10 3.84
CA LYS A 111 24.70 -4.38 3.60
C LYS A 111 25.85 -4.88 4.50
N ILE A 112 25.55 -5.77 5.44
CA ILE A 112 26.50 -6.31 6.42
C ILE A 112 26.86 -7.77 6.08
N GLU A 113 26.02 -8.46 5.30
CA GLU A 113 26.33 -9.71 4.59
C GLU A 113 27.03 -9.42 3.25
#